data_AF-A0A2U0A378-F1
#
_entry.id   AF-A0A2U0A378-F1
#
_cell.length_a   1.000
_cell.length_b   1.000
_cell.length_c   1.000
_cell.angle_alpha   90.00
_cell.angle_beta   90.00
_cell.angle_gamma   90.00
#
_symmetry.space_group_name_H-M   'P 1'
#
loop_
_entity.id
_entity.type
_entity.pdbx_description
1 polymer ?
#
loop_
_entity_poly.entity_id
_entity_poly.type
_entity_poly.pdbx_seq_one_letter_code
_entity_poly.pdbx_strand_id
1 'polypeptide(L)'
;GKAVGGDEIILGHGIDPDNFKEEPPKPPVGVSDEELELWREQMSDQFDYSLELGKNALQDYFSSSFKDMQAVIKGNTEFFDSIQDIDQVFILGHSLSEVDLHYFEEVITSITRTPKFTVSYLRDSERVSHTETLCRLGIQESQIRMIKIETLV
;
A
#
# COMPACT_ATOMS: atom_id res chain seq x y z
N GLY A 1 3.27 8.41 6.70
CA GLY A 1 3.46 9.46 5.69
C GLY A 1 4.53 10.43 6.15
N LYS A 2 5.34 10.94 5.23
CA LYS A 2 6.23 12.09 5.47
C LYS A 2 5.70 13.24 4.63
N ALA A 3 5.29 14.33 5.27
CA ALA A 3 5.07 15.62 4.62
C ALA A 3 6.00 16.63 5.30
N VAL A 4 6.77 17.37 4.51
CA VAL A 4 7.47 18.58 4.97
C VAL A 4 6.65 19.76 4.48
N GLY A 5 6.44 20.74 5.36
CA GLY A 5 5.35 21.72 5.27
C GLY A 5 5.15 22.39 3.91
N GLY A 6 3.89 22.38 3.47
CA GLY A 6 3.41 22.98 2.22
C GLY A 6 2.75 21.97 1.28
N ASP A 7 3.11 20.70 1.40
CA ASP A 7 2.61 19.63 0.54
C ASP A 7 1.29 19.03 1.03
N GLU A 8 0.39 18.72 0.10
CA GLU A 8 -0.86 17.99 0.35
C GLU A 8 -0.55 16.61 0.94
N ILE A 9 -1.12 16.31 2.11
CA ILE A 9 -0.76 15.11 2.88
C ILE A 9 -1.45 13.87 2.28
N ILE A 10 -0.81 13.16 1.36
CA ILE A 10 -1.39 11.91 0.86
C ILE A 10 -1.43 10.84 1.99
N LEU A 11 -2.63 10.55 2.51
CA LEU A 11 -2.88 9.56 3.56
C LEU A 11 -3.63 8.36 2.96
N GLY A 12 -2.92 7.30 2.57
CA GLY A 12 -3.59 6.14 1.96
C GLY A 12 -2.72 5.18 1.16
N HIS A 13 -1.42 5.05 1.46
CA HIS A 13 -0.58 4.09 0.75
C HIS A 13 -0.85 2.66 1.26
N GLY A 14 -1.42 1.82 0.40
CA GLY A 14 -1.40 0.35 0.55
C GLY A 14 -2.32 -0.24 1.62
N ILE A 15 -3.25 0.53 2.19
CA ILE A 15 -4.25 0.02 3.13
C ILE A 15 -5.63 0.27 2.51
N ASP A 16 -6.42 -0.80 2.37
CA ASP A 16 -7.78 -0.75 1.86
C ASP A 16 -8.67 0.13 2.77
N PRO A 17 -9.35 1.17 2.23
CA PRO A 17 -10.30 1.99 2.99
C PRO A 17 -11.41 1.18 3.67
N ASP A 18 -11.73 -0.01 3.15
CA ASP A 18 -12.76 -0.87 3.70
C ASP A 18 -12.40 -1.45 5.07
N ASN A 19 -11.11 -1.47 5.43
CA ASN A 19 -10.65 -1.87 6.77
C ASN A 19 -11.12 -0.93 7.89
N PHE A 20 -11.58 0.27 7.55
CA PHE A 20 -12.02 1.28 8.51
C PHE A 20 -13.55 1.38 8.62
N LYS A 21 -14.30 0.53 7.91
CA LYS A 21 -15.76 0.49 7.99
C LYS A 21 -16.21 -0.14 9.31
N GLU A 22 -16.63 0.68 10.27
CA GLU A 22 -17.34 0.22 11.47
C GLU A 22 -18.79 -0.13 11.10
N GLU A 23 -19.26 -1.33 11.45
CA GLU A 23 -20.69 -1.63 11.30
C GLU A 23 -21.49 -0.82 12.33
N PRO A 24 -22.58 -0.15 11.91
CA PRO A 24 -23.43 0.54 12.86
C PRO A 24 -24.02 -0.46 13.86
N PRO A 25 -24.20 -0.06 15.13
CA PRO A 25 -24.77 -0.91 16.16
C PRO A 25 -26.17 -1.38 15.74
N LYS A 26 -26.38 -2.70 15.77
CA LYS A 26 -27.65 -3.33 15.39
C LYS A 26 -28.62 -3.32 16.57
N PRO A 27 -29.92 -3.09 16.35
CA PRO A 27 -30.91 -3.13 17.41
C PRO A 27 -30.99 -4.54 18.04
N PRO A 28 -31.28 -4.64 19.35
CA PRO A 28 -31.42 -5.93 20.02
C PRO A 28 -32.61 -6.73 19.46
N VAL A 29 -32.43 -8.04 19.31
CA VAL A 29 -33.43 -8.94 18.71
C VAL A 29 -34.34 -9.52 19.80
N GLY A 30 -35.66 -9.50 19.58
CA GLY A 30 -36.64 -10.13 20.48
C GLY A 30 -37.08 -9.26 21.66
N VAL A 31 -36.83 -7.95 21.60
CA VAL A 31 -37.28 -6.96 22.60
C VAL A 31 -38.69 -6.44 22.28
N SER A 32 -39.36 -5.91 23.30
CA SER A 32 -40.65 -5.22 23.14
C SER A 32 -40.50 -3.86 22.44
N ASP A 33 -41.61 -3.30 21.95
CA ASP A 33 -41.62 -2.00 21.29
C ASP A 33 -41.12 -0.87 22.20
N GLU A 34 -41.43 -0.93 23.50
CA GLU A 34 -40.97 0.05 24.49
C GLU A 34 -39.44 -0.02 24.71
N GLU A 35 -38.89 -1.23 24.79
CA GLU A 35 -37.45 -1.45 24.92
C GLU A 35 -36.68 -1.05 23.66
N LEU A 36 -37.28 -1.24 22.48
CA LEU A 36 -36.71 -0.79 21.21
C LEU A 36 -36.64 0.74 21.16
N GLU A 37 -37.65 1.44 21.66
CA GLU A 37 -37.67 2.90 21.68
C GLU A 37 -36.64 3.46 22.67
N LEU A 38 -36.52 2.84 23.86
CA LEU A 38 -35.51 3.21 24.86
C LEU A 38 -34.09 3.05 24.32
N TRP A 39 -33.84 1.97 23.56
CA TRP A 39 -32.56 1.74 22.89
C TRP A 39 -32.25 2.84 21.87
N ARG A 40 -33.23 3.28 21.09
CA ARG A 40 -33.05 4.36 20.09
C ARG A 40 -32.71 5.69 20.76
N GLU A 41 -33.40 6.05 21.84
CA GLU A 41 -33.09 7.27 22.61
C GLU A 41 -31.67 7.22 23.17
N GLN A 42 -31.28 6.11 23.80
CA GLN A 42 -29.92 5.94 24.35
C GLN A 42 -28.83 6.02 23.28
N MET A 43 -29.09 5.47 22.09
CA MET A 43 -28.15 5.55 20.97
C MET A 43 -28.03 6.97 20.42
N SER A 44 -29.15 7.71 20.36
CA SER A 44 -29.17 9.11 19.92
C SER A 44 -28.42 10.02 20.88
N ASP A 45 -28.58 9.82 22.20
CA ASP A 45 -27.90 10.62 23.22
C ASP A 45 -26.38 10.39 23.26
N GLN A 46 -25.94 9.20 22.85
CA GLN A 46 -24.52 8.85 22.73
C GLN A 46 -23.90 9.26 21.39
N PHE A 47 -24.71 9.74 20.43
CA PHE A 47 -24.24 10.05 19.09
C PHE A 47 -23.61 11.45 19.04
N ASP A 48 -22.27 11.50 19.00
CA ASP A 48 -21.55 12.75 18.76
C ASP A 48 -21.45 13.05 17.26
N TYR A 49 -22.31 13.95 16.81
CA TYR A 49 -22.37 14.39 15.41
C TYR A 49 -21.05 15.01 14.91
N SER A 50 -20.28 15.68 15.78
CA SER A 50 -19.01 16.31 15.40
C SER A 50 -17.92 15.26 15.20
N LEU A 51 -17.90 14.24 16.06
CA LEU A 51 -16.99 13.10 15.93
C LEU A 51 -17.26 12.34 14.62
N GLU A 52 -18.53 12.07 14.31
CA GLU A 52 -18.92 11.33 13.11
C GLU A 52 -18.64 12.10 11.82
N LEU A 53 -18.88 13.42 11.79
CA LEU A 53 -18.46 14.25 10.66
C LEU A 53 -16.94 14.23 10.47
N GLY A 54 -16.17 14.29 11.56
CA GLY A 54 -14.71 14.20 11.52
C GLY A 54 -14.22 12.86 10.98
N LYS A 55 -14.81 11.75 11.43
CA LYS A 55 -14.52 10.40 10.92
C LYS A 55 -14.82 10.29 9.42
N ASN A 56 -16.00 10.73 8.98
CA ASN A 56 -16.38 10.70 7.57
C ASN A 56 -15.43 11.52 6.70
N ALA A 57 -15.08 12.74 7.12
CA ALA A 57 -14.13 13.57 6.39
C ALA A 57 -12.74 12.92 6.27
N LEU A 58 -12.27 12.25 7.33
CA LEU A 58 -11.02 11.49 7.31
C LEU A 58 -11.11 10.27 6.38
N GLN A 59 -12.22 9.53 6.43
CA GLN A 59 -12.43 8.36 5.59
C GLN A 59 -12.58 8.73 4.10
N ASP A 60 -13.27 9.82 3.79
CA ASP A 60 -13.39 10.36 2.43
C ASP A 60 -12.04 10.80 1.88
N TYR A 61 -11.24 11.49 2.71
CA TYR A 61 -9.88 11.88 2.35
C TYR A 61 -8.97 10.68 2.11
N PHE A 62 -9.05 9.68 2.99
CA PHE A 62 -8.29 8.45 2.87
C PHE A 62 -8.68 7.66 1.60
N SER A 63 -9.98 7.54 1.35
CA SER A 63 -10.51 6.81 0.18
C SER A 63 -10.22 7.53 -1.14
N SER A 64 -10.28 8.87 -1.16
CA SER A 64 -9.98 9.65 -2.36
C SER A 64 -8.49 9.71 -2.69
N SER A 65 -7.63 9.56 -1.68
CA SER A 65 -6.18 9.47 -1.87
C SER A 65 -5.65 8.03 -1.97
N PHE A 66 -6.54 7.03 -1.81
CA PHE A 66 -6.25 5.62 -2.07
C PHE A 66 -6.01 5.42 -3.57
N LYS A 67 -4.80 5.00 -3.91
CA LYS A 67 -4.47 4.59 -5.27
C LYS A 67 -4.77 3.10 -5.41
N ASP A 68 -5.82 2.76 -6.13
CA ASP A 68 -6.09 1.38 -6.54
C ASP A 68 -4.94 0.89 -7.44
N MET A 69 -4.03 0.14 -6.82
CA MET A 69 -2.83 -0.36 -7.46
C MET A 69 -3.17 -1.36 -8.57
N GLN A 70 -4.25 -2.14 -8.46
CA GLN A 70 -4.68 -3.02 -9.55
C GLN A 70 -5.17 -2.21 -10.75
N ALA A 71 -5.90 -1.11 -10.52
CA ALA A 71 -6.30 -0.21 -11.59
C ALA A 71 -5.10 0.44 -12.28
N VAL A 72 -4.07 0.84 -11.52
CA VAL A 72 -2.83 1.40 -12.09
C VAL A 72 -2.06 0.37 -12.90
N ILE A 73 -1.89 -0.86 -12.40
CA ILE A 73 -1.23 -1.94 -13.14
C ILE A 73 -1.98 -2.25 -14.43
N LYS A 74 -3.31 -2.39 -14.36
CA LYS A 74 -4.17 -2.64 -15.52
C LYS A 74 -4.11 -1.52 -16.56
N GLY A 75 -3.91 -0.27 -16.12
CA GLY A 75 -3.72 0.86 -17.03
C GLY A 75 -2.38 0.84 -17.77
N ASN A 76 -1.41 0.05 -17.31
CA ASN A 76 -0.04 -0.02 -17.84
C ASN A 76 0.32 -1.39 -18.43
N THR A 77 -0.67 -2.23 -18.77
CA THR A 77 -0.42 -3.59 -19.28
C THR A 77 0.51 -3.62 -20.50
N GLU A 78 0.38 -2.65 -21.43
CA GLU A 78 1.27 -2.55 -22.60
C GLU A 78 2.76 -2.40 -22.22
N PHE A 79 3.05 -1.69 -21.11
CA PHE A 79 4.42 -1.57 -20.61
C PHE A 79 4.93 -2.91 -20.08
N PHE A 80 4.13 -3.60 -19.27
CA PHE A 80 4.49 -4.90 -18.71
C PHE A 80 4.69 -5.97 -19.79
N ASP A 81 3.85 -5.96 -20.82
CA ASP A 81 4.02 -6.82 -21.99
C ASP A 81 5.31 -6.52 -22.77
N SER A 82 5.78 -5.28 -22.75
CA SER A 82 7.01 -4.88 -23.45
C SER A 82 8.31 -5.35 -22.79
N ILE A 83 8.27 -5.72 -21.51
CA ILE A 83 9.47 -6.09 -20.72
C ILE A 83 9.65 -7.60 -20.54
N GLN A 84 8.90 -8.41 -21.29
CA GLN A 84 8.94 -9.87 -21.19
C GLN A 84 10.34 -10.47 -21.49
N ASP A 85 11.12 -9.82 -22.37
CA ASP A 85 12.41 -10.31 -22.88
C ASP A 85 13.58 -9.39 -22.45
N ILE A 86 13.74 -9.17 -21.15
CA ILE A 86 14.87 -8.39 -20.61
C ILE A 86 15.87 -9.27 -19.85
N ASP A 87 17.16 -8.97 -20.01
CA ASP A 87 18.25 -9.70 -19.37
C ASP A 87 18.78 -9.01 -18.10
N GLN A 88 18.57 -7.71 -17.94
CA GLN A 88 19.11 -6.91 -16.85
C GLN A 88 18.09 -5.92 -16.31
N VAL A 89 18.02 -5.84 -14.97
CA VAL A 89 17.18 -4.90 -14.24
C VAL A 89 18.06 -4.09 -13.30
N PHE A 90 17.88 -2.77 -13.30
CA PHE A 90 18.59 -1.85 -12.42
C PHE A 90 17.60 -1.17 -11.48
N ILE A 91 17.78 -1.33 -10.17
CA ILE A 91 16.96 -0.72 -9.13
C ILE A 91 17.81 0.33 -8.42
N LEU A 92 17.51 1.60 -8.65
CA LEU A 92 18.34 2.72 -8.20
C LEU A 92 17.60 3.59 -7.18
N GLY A 93 18.27 3.97 -6.09
CA GLY A 93 17.76 4.92 -5.10
C GLY A 93 16.47 4.50 -4.36
N HIS A 94 16.17 3.20 -4.34
CA HIS A 94 14.89 2.69 -3.83
C HIS A 94 15.01 2.17 -2.39
N SER A 95 13.99 2.41 -1.56
CA SER A 95 13.93 1.91 -0.17
C SER A 95 13.45 0.45 -0.08
N LEU A 96 12.81 -0.06 -1.14
CA LEU A 96 12.09 -1.34 -1.22
C LEU A 96 11.03 -1.45 -0.13
N SER A 97 10.27 -0.37 0.04
CA SER A 97 9.22 -0.32 1.07
C SER A 97 8.00 -1.16 0.69
N GLU A 98 7.21 -1.57 1.70
CA GLU A 98 6.08 -2.49 1.51
C GLU A 98 5.05 -2.02 0.48
N VAL A 99 4.89 -0.70 0.35
CA VAL A 99 3.95 -0.08 -0.58
C VAL A 99 4.35 -0.28 -2.04
N ASP A 100 5.65 -0.46 -2.31
CA ASP A 100 6.19 -0.62 -3.66
C ASP A 100 6.24 -2.09 -4.09
N LEU A 101 6.13 -3.04 -3.14
CA LEU A 101 6.35 -4.47 -3.40
C LEU A 101 5.45 -5.03 -4.48
N HIS A 102 4.20 -4.57 -4.55
CA HIS A 102 3.25 -5.04 -5.55
C HIS A 102 3.65 -4.63 -6.97
N TYR A 103 4.28 -3.46 -7.15
CA TYR A 103 4.84 -3.06 -8.44
C TYR A 103 6.06 -3.90 -8.79
N PHE A 104 6.93 -4.21 -7.81
CA PHE A 104 8.06 -5.10 -8.04
C PHE A 104 7.60 -6.52 -8.39
N GLU A 105 6.57 -7.03 -7.71
CA GLU A 105 5.94 -8.30 -8.04
C GLU A 105 5.49 -8.32 -9.50
N GLU A 106 4.73 -7.32 -9.94
CA GLU A 106 4.25 -7.24 -11.32
C GLU A 106 5.40 -7.15 -12.34
N VAL A 107 6.45 -6.37 -12.04
CA VAL A 107 7.65 -6.31 -12.89
C VAL A 107 8.33 -7.67 -12.97
N ILE A 108 8.51 -8.35 -11.84
CA ILE A 108 9.21 -9.64 -11.76
C ILE A 108 8.40 -10.73 -12.49
N THR A 109 7.08 -10.77 -12.31
CA THR A 109 6.20 -11.75 -12.95
C THR A 109 6.07 -11.53 -14.46
N SER A 110 6.20 -10.28 -14.92
CA SER A 110 6.15 -9.94 -16.34
C SER A 110 7.39 -10.39 -17.12
N ILE A 111 8.54 -10.57 -16.45
CA ILE A 111 9.78 -10.97 -17.13
C ILE A 111 9.82 -12.49 -17.28
N THR A 112 9.83 -12.96 -18.52
CA THR A 112 9.79 -14.41 -18.81
C THR A 112 11.16 -15.09 -18.69
N ARG A 113 12.25 -14.32 -18.79
CA ARG A 113 13.63 -14.79 -18.64
C ARG A 113 14.06 -14.82 -17.17
N THR A 114 15.32 -15.21 -16.95
CA THR A 114 16.00 -15.12 -15.64
C THR A 114 16.92 -13.89 -15.64
N PRO A 115 16.40 -12.67 -15.40
CA PRO A 115 17.19 -11.45 -15.48
C PRO A 115 18.20 -11.35 -14.33
N LYS A 116 19.26 -10.57 -14.55
CA LYS A 116 20.20 -10.16 -13.49
C LYS A 116 19.74 -8.83 -12.89
N PHE A 117 19.60 -8.78 -11.58
CA PHE A 117 19.21 -7.59 -10.84
C PHE A 117 20.44 -6.90 -10.29
N THR A 118 20.60 -5.61 -10.60
CA THR A 118 21.59 -4.74 -9.99
C THR A 118 20.87 -3.71 -9.13
N VAL A 119 21.12 -3.73 -7.83
CA VAL A 119 20.35 -2.95 -6.86
C VAL A 119 21.27 -2.04 -6.07
N SER A 120 20.98 -0.74 -6.13
CA SER A 120 21.77 0.25 -5.40
C SER A 120 21.32 0.38 -3.96
N TYR A 121 22.25 0.49 -3.03
CA TYR A 121 21.99 0.78 -1.63
C TYR A 121 22.83 1.97 -1.14
N LEU A 122 22.35 2.70 -0.13
CA LEU A 122 23.06 3.83 0.44
C LEU A 122 23.89 3.41 1.65
N ARG A 123 23.27 2.69 2.60
CA ARG A 123 23.91 2.22 3.84
C ARG A 123 24.10 0.72 3.81
N ASP A 124 25.22 0.22 4.34
CA ASP A 124 25.49 -1.23 4.38
C ASP A 124 24.43 -2.01 5.16
N SER A 125 23.76 -1.38 6.13
CA SER A 125 22.63 -1.95 6.85
C SER A 125 21.43 -2.28 5.96
N GLU A 126 21.25 -1.56 4.85
CA GLU A 126 20.13 -1.76 3.91
C GLU A 126 20.38 -2.95 2.99
N ARG A 127 21.65 -3.32 2.78
CA ARG A 127 22.06 -4.36 1.83
C ARG A 127 21.37 -5.70 2.13
N VAL A 128 21.33 -6.08 3.41
CA VAL A 128 20.71 -7.35 3.84
C VAL A 128 19.19 -7.31 3.64
N SER A 129 18.54 -6.24 4.12
CA SER A 129 17.08 -6.09 4.03
C SER A 129 16.58 -6.04 2.58
N HIS A 130 17.32 -5.38 1.68
CA HIS A 130 17.02 -5.34 0.25
C HIS A 130 17.13 -6.71 -0.40
N THR A 131 18.22 -7.44 -0.13
CA THR A 131 18.39 -8.81 -0.64
C THR A 131 17.27 -9.73 -0.14
N GLU A 132 16.96 -9.72 1.16
CA GLU A 132 15.89 -10.54 1.74
C GLU A 132 14.53 -10.22 1.10
N THR A 133 14.25 -8.93 0.87
CA THR A 133 13.01 -8.50 0.22
C THR A 133 12.91 -9.02 -1.21
N LEU A 134 13.96 -8.89 -2.01
CA LEU A 134 13.98 -9.39 -3.39
C LEU A 134 13.89 -10.92 -3.46
N CYS A 135 14.54 -11.62 -2.53
CA CYS A 135 14.42 -13.06 -2.39
C CYS A 135 12.98 -13.50 -2.06
N ARG A 136 12.30 -12.77 -1.17
CA ARG A 136 10.88 -13.00 -0.85
C ARG A 136 9.96 -12.78 -2.05
N LEU A 137 10.32 -11.87 -2.96
CA LEU A 137 9.60 -11.64 -4.22
C LEU A 137 9.93 -12.69 -5.31
N GLY A 138 10.74 -13.72 -4.99
CA GLY A 138 11.02 -14.85 -5.89
C GLY A 138 12.31 -14.71 -6.73
N ILE A 139 13.10 -13.66 -6.53
CA ILE A 139 14.39 -13.50 -7.20
C ILE A 139 15.45 -14.35 -6.48
N GLN A 140 16.22 -15.16 -7.20
CA GLN A 140 17.29 -15.92 -6.57
C GLN A 140 18.46 -15.01 -6.18
N GLU A 141 19.07 -15.24 -5.03
CA GLU A 141 20.22 -14.46 -4.56
C GLU A 141 21.38 -14.44 -5.58
N SER A 142 21.56 -15.52 -6.34
CA SER A 142 22.54 -15.62 -7.43
C SER A 142 22.31 -14.64 -8.58
N GLN A 143 21.08 -14.13 -8.74
CA GLN A 143 20.71 -13.13 -9.74
C GLN A 143 20.93 -11.71 -9.23
N ILE A 144 21.16 -11.52 -7.92
CA ILE A 144 21.21 -10.20 -7.28
C ILE A 144 22.66 -9.74 -7.16
N ARG A 145 22.91 -8.53 -7.64
CA ARG A 145 24.15 -7.78 -7.45
C ARG A 145 23.84 -6.50 -6.70
N MET A 146 24.36 -6.39 -5.49
CA MET A 146 24.25 -5.17 -4.70
C MET A 146 25.40 -4.21 -5.05
N ILE A 147 25.07 -2.94 -5.31
CA ILE A 147 26.04 -1.89 -5.58
C ILE A 147 25.82 -0.72 -4.65
N LYS A 148 26.89 -0.08 -4.18
CA LYS A 148 26.74 1.11 -3.34
C LYS A 148 26.46 2.30 -4.25
N ILE A 149 25.50 3.15 -3.91
CA ILE A 149 25.09 4.26 -4.80
C ILE A 149 26.25 5.22 -5.13
N GLU A 150 27.21 5.38 -4.20
CA GLU A 150 28.44 6.16 -4.38
C GLU A 150 29.34 5.64 -5.52
N THR A 151 29.20 4.38 -5.92
CA THR A 151 29.99 3.74 -6.98
C THR A 151 29.41 3.92 -8.38
N LEU A 152 28.22 4.54 -8.48
CA LEU A 152 27.55 4.85 -9.74
C LEU A 152 27.94 6.23 -10.31
N VAL A 153 28.79 6.98 -9.61
CA VAL A 153 29.18 8.36 -9.90
C VAL A 153 30.62 8.44 -10.38
#